data_AF-A0A7N0T3H4-F1
#
_entry.id   AF-A0A7N0T3H4-F1
#
_cell.length_a   1.000
_cell.length_b   1.000
_cell.length_c   1.000
_cell.angle_alpha   90.00
_cell.angle_beta   90.00
_cell.angle_gamma   90.00
#
_symmetry.space_group_name_H-M   'P 1'
#
loop_
_entity.id
_entity.type
_entity.pdbx_description
1 polymer ?
#
loop_
_entity_poly.entity_id
_entity_poly.type
_entity_poly.pdbx_seq_one_letter_code
_entity_poly.pdbx_strand_id
1 'polypeptide(L)'
;MDHIMNVAGSYWFNQKATKQLDSFGNDMNSLTESIEGGAKWLANKVKGKIQKSLVELLKEYEIPVGIFPRDATNYEFNGDTNKLTIFINSICEVGYKDSSVQRFCTIVSAHMEKGKLTEIEGMKTKMMFIWVKVSSIMTQGSLIYFTAGIKKTRSRDDYELSKPGVRVDNF
;
A
#
# COMPACT_ATOMS: atom_id res chain seq x y z
N MET A 1 64.20 -58.18 7.16
CA MET A 1 63.19 -58.75 8.06
C MET A 1 61.82 -58.39 7.52
N ASP A 2 61.31 -59.33 6.75
CA ASP A 2 59.97 -59.51 6.22
C ASP A 2 58.87 -59.47 7.29
N HIS A 3 57.68 -59.00 6.89
CA HIS A 3 56.41 -59.76 6.84
C HIS A 3 55.34 -58.77 6.30
N ILE A 4 54.85 -58.83 5.06
CA ILE A 4 53.98 -59.83 4.40
C ILE A 4 52.52 -59.84 4.93
N MET A 5 51.61 -59.49 3.99
CA MET A 5 50.19 -59.88 3.83
C MET A 5 49.15 -59.33 4.82
N ASN A 6 47.87 -59.12 4.51
CA ASN A 6 47.02 -59.15 3.30
C ASN A 6 45.60 -58.94 3.87
N VAL A 7 44.77 -58.05 3.34
CA VAL A 7 43.32 -58.32 3.25
C VAL A 7 42.76 -57.50 2.09
N ALA A 8 42.38 -58.23 1.05
CA ALA A 8 41.56 -57.78 -0.06
C ALA A 8 40.11 -57.52 0.41
N GLY A 9 39.49 -56.50 -0.16
CA GLY A 9 38.09 -56.15 0.09
C GLY A 9 37.51 -55.32 -1.04
N SER A 10 37.57 -55.87 -2.26
CA SER A 10 36.93 -55.33 -3.46
C SER A 10 35.41 -55.53 -3.37
N TYR A 11 34.59 -54.49 -3.23
CA TYR A 11 33.17 -54.40 -3.68
C TYR A 11 32.78 -52.91 -3.68
N TRP A 12 32.86 -52.21 -4.81
CA TRP A 12 31.75 -51.94 -5.76
C TRP A 12 30.50 -51.35 -5.10
N PHE A 13 30.10 -50.17 -5.58
CA PHE A 13 28.82 -49.42 -5.49
C PHE A 13 29.16 -47.95 -5.16
N ASN A 14 28.83 -46.92 -5.94
CA ASN A 14 27.77 -46.78 -6.93
C ASN A 14 28.16 -45.68 -7.94
N GLN A 15 27.99 -45.95 -9.23
CA GLN A 15 27.95 -44.93 -10.27
C GLN A 15 26.70 -44.07 -10.09
N LYS A 16 26.87 -42.76 -10.26
CA LYS A 16 25.95 -41.76 -10.88
C LYS A 16 25.84 -40.52 -10.02
N ALA A 17 26.43 -39.43 -10.50
CA ALA A 17 25.67 -38.32 -11.08
C ALA A 17 26.59 -37.12 -11.36
N THR A 18 27.50 -37.23 -12.34
CA THR A 18 27.95 -36.05 -13.09
C THR A 18 27.01 -35.91 -14.28
N LYS A 19 25.98 -35.07 -14.14
CA LYS A 19 25.28 -34.43 -15.26
C LYS A 19 24.34 -33.37 -14.70
N GLN A 20 24.53 -32.15 -15.21
CA GLN A 20 23.59 -31.01 -15.16
C GLN A 20 23.72 -30.09 -13.93
N LEU A 21 24.87 -29.41 -13.84
CA LEU A 21 24.94 -28.05 -13.30
C LEU A 21 24.72 -27.08 -14.46
N ASP A 22 23.49 -27.02 -14.95
CA ASP A 22 23.06 -25.99 -15.90
C ASP A 22 21.59 -25.68 -15.61
N SER A 23 21.28 -24.39 -15.52
CA SER A 23 19.94 -23.82 -15.53
C SER A 23 19.10 -23.95 -14.25
N PHE A 24 19.56 -23.34 -13.16
CA PHE A 24 18.66 -22.76 -12.15
C PHE A 24 18.66 -21.22 -12.27
N GLY A 25 18.29 -20.75 -13.46
CA GLY A 25 17.89 -19.37 -13.70
C GLY A 25 16.54 -19.43 -14.42
N ASN A 26 15.53 -18.77 -13.86
CA ASN A 26 14.17 -18.62 -14.39
C ASN A 26 13.17 -19.72 -14.04
N ASP A 27 12.77 -19.79 -12.77
CA ASP A 27 11.38 -20.11 -12.41
C ASP A 27 11.00 -19.34 -11.14
N MET A 28 10.95 -18.01 -11.25
CA MET A 28 10.53 -17.12 -10.17
C MET A 28 9.54 -16.08 -10.70
N ASN A 29 8.54 -16.53 -11.46
CA ASN A 29 7.44 -15.63 -11.87
C ASN A 29 6.04 -16.22 -11.76
N SER A 30 5.86 -17.46 -11.27
CA SER A 30 4.54 -18.11 -11.31
C SER A 30 3.81 -18.27 -9.97
N LEU A 31 4.26 -17.65 -8.87
CA LEU A 31 3.59 -17.80 -7.56
C LEU A 31 3.20 -16.49 -6.87
N THR A 32 2.84 -15.44 -7.63
CA THR A 32 2.35 -14.18 -7.00
C THR A 32 0.86 -13.90 -7.23
N GLU A 33 0.16 -14.75 -7.97
CA GLU A 33 -1.28 -14.62 -8.18
C GLU A 33 -2.06 -15.39 -7.10
N SER A 34 -2.01 -14.93 -5.84
CA SER A 34 -3.10 -15.17 -4.88
C SER A 34 -2.93 -14.56 -3.49
N ILE A 35 -1.90 -13.75 -3.22
CA ILE A 35 -1.76 -13.12 -1.89
C ILE A 35 -2.25 -11.69 -1.97
N GLU A 36 -3.57 -11.55 -1.87
CA GLU A 36 -4.26 -10.29 -1.63
C GLU A 36 -4.08 -9.94 -0.15
N GLY A 37 -3.44 -8.80 0.12
CA GLY A 37 -3.30 -8.27 1.49
C GLY A 37 -1.99 -8.68 2.17
N GLY A 38 -1.01 -7.77 2.17
CA GLY A 38 0.08 -7.76 3.14
C GLY A 38 1.45 -8.25 2.65
N ALA A 39 1.54 -9.18 1.68
CA ALA A 39 2.83 -9.67 1.18
C ALA A 39 3.29 -9.03 -0.15
N LYS A 40 2.37 -8.38 -0.89
CA LYS A 40 2.67 -7.74 -2.20
C LYS A 40 3.68 -6.60 -2.08
N TRP A 41 3.64 -5.82 -1.00
CA TRP A 41 4.61 -4.73 -0.80
C TRP A 41 6.04 -5.24 -0.59
N LEU A 42 6.20 -6.35 0.14
CA LEU A 42 7.51 -7.00 0.35
C LEU A 42 8.06 -7.54 -0.96
N ALA A 43 7.21 -8.17 -1.76
CA ALA A 43 7.60 -8.67 -3.08
C ALA A 43 7.98 -7.52 -4.03
N ASN A 44 7.25 -6.40 -4.03
CA ASN A 44 7.59 -5.23 -4.86
C ASN A 44 8.90 -4.57 -4.45
N LYS A 45 9.22 -4.54 -3.14
CA LYS A 45 10.48 -4.00 -2.61
C LYS A 45 11.69 -4.86 -3.00
N VAL A 46 11.51 -6.18 -3.13
CA VAL A 46 12.55 -7.12 -3.59
C VAL A 46 12.69 -7.13 -5.12
N LYS A 47 11.60 -6.91 -5.87
CA LYS A 47 11.60 -6.88 -7.35
C LYS A 47 12.16 -5.60 -7.98
N GLY A 48 12.68 -4.65 -7.19
CA GLY A 48 13.27 -3.41 -7.72
C GLY A 48 12.27 -2.43 -8.34
N LYS A 49 10.96 -2.65 -8.18
CA LYS A 49 9.96 -1.62 -8.46
C LYS A 49 10.02 -0.61 -7.31
N ILE A 50 10.78 0.46 -7.51
CA ILE A 50 10.80 1.63 -6.63
C ILE A 50 9.36 2.07 -6.43
N GLN A 51 8.75 1.68 -5.31
CA GLN A 51 7.45 2.22 -4.94
C GLN A 51 7.68 3.71 -4.69
N LYS A 52 7.27 4.56 -5.64
CA LYS A 52 7.28 6.02 -5.50
C LYS A 52 6.64 6.35 -4.16
N SER A 53 7.30 7.14 -3.33
CA SER A 53 6.78 7.45 -1.99
C SER A 53 5.34 7.96 -2.08
N LEU A 54 4.49 7.65 -1.09
CA LEU A 54 3.10 8.11 -1.08
C LEU A 54 2.99 9.62 -1.33
N VAL A 55 3.93 10.38 -0.78
CA VAL A 55 4.07 11.83 -0.98
C VAL A 55 4.33 12.19 -2.44
N GLU A 56 5.22 11.46 -3.14
CA GLU A 56 5.49 11.69 -4.56
C GLU A 56 4.31 11.31 -5.45
N LEU A 57 3.63 10.19 -5.15
CA LEU A 57 2.42 9.80 -5.87
C LEU A 57 1.35 10.88 -5.71
N LEU A 58 1.05 11.30 -4.48
CA LEU A 58 0.10 12.37 -4.22
C LEU A 58 0.43 13.66 -4.98
N LYS A 59 1.71 14.06 -4.98
CA LYS A 59 2.18 15.24 -5.74
C LYS A 59 2.02 15.08 -7.25
N GLU A 60 2.33 13.91 -7.81
CA GLU A 60 2.20 13.61 -9.24
C GLU A 60 0.73 13.68 -9.71
N TYR A 61 -0.19 13.23 -8.87
CA TYR A 61 -1.62 13.36 -9.09
C TYR A 61 -2.20 14.71 -8.62
N GLU A 62 -1.37 15.68 -8.22
CA GLU A 62 -1.78 17.02 -7.77
C GLU A 62 -2.70 17.03 -6.52
N ILE A 63 -2.71 15.93 -5.77
CA ILE A 63 -3.51 15.75 -4.56
C ILE A 63 -2.70 16.23 -3.34
N PRO A 64 -3.30 17.01 -2.43
CA PRO A 64 -2.62 17.51 -1.25
C PRO A 64 -2.34 16.38 -0.27
N VAL A 65 -1.10 16.36 0.24
CA VAL A 65 -0.60 15.26 1.08
C VAL A 65 -1.29 15.18 2.45
N GLY A 66 -1.84 16.29 2.94
CA GLY A 66 -2.57 16.34 4.21
C GLY A 66 -4.03 15.92 4.12
N ILE A 67 -4.48 15.36 2.99
CA ILE A 67 -5.78 14.71 2.89
C ILE A 67 -5.86 13.41 3.70
N PHE A 68 -4.70 12.81 3.96
CA PHE A 68 -4.56 11.62 4.78
C PHE A 68 -3.97 11.96 6.15
N PRO A 69 -4.37 11.22 7.20
CA PRO A 69 -3.79 11.38 8.53
C PRO A 69 -2.32 11.01 8.52
N ARG A 70 -1.54 11.58 9.44
CA ARG A 70 -0.12 11.23 9.62
C ARG A 70 0.10 9.74 9.95
N ASP A 71 -0.91 9.10 10.54
CA ASP A 71 -0.91 7.67 10.90
C ASP A 71 -0.98 6.71 9.69
N ALA A 72 -1.15 7.23 8.47
CA ALA A 72 -1.04 6.48 7.22
C ALA A 72 0.41 5.99 7.01
N THR A 73 0.75 4.86 7.61
CA THR A 73 2.12 4.35 7.68
C THR A 73 2.46 3.45 6.48
N ASN A 74 1.48 2.77 5.90
CA ASN A 74 1.68 1.86 4.78
C ASN A 74 0.69 2.18 3.64
N TYR A 75 1.14 2.02 2.40
CA TYR A 75 0.30 2.16 1.22
C TYR A 75 0.64 1.11 0.16
N GLU A 76 -0.36 0.76 -0.61
CA GLU A 76 -0.27 -0.10 -1.78
C GLU A 76 -0.90 0.63 -2.95
N PHE A 77 -0.09 0.87 -3.98
CA PHE A 77 -0.56 1.49 -5.22
C PHE A 77 -0.47 0.47 -6.35
N ASN A 78 -1.60 0.21 -6.99
CA ASN A 78 -1.67 -0.61 -8.18
C ASN A 78 -1.66 0.31 -9.41
N GLY A 79 -0.55 0.31 -10.15
CA GLY A 79 -0.38 1.15 -11.33
C GLY A 79 -1.18 0.69 -12.55
N ASP A 80 -1.68 -0.54 -12.56
CA ASP A 80 -2.49 -1.07 -13.65
C ASP A 80 -3.97 -0.63 -13.53
N THR A 81 -4.46 -0.48 -12.30
CA THR A 81 -5.85 -0.09 -11.99
C THR A 81 -5.98 1.30 -11.38
N ASN A 82 -4.86 2.02 -11.22
CA ASN A 82 -4.74 3.29 -10.49
C ASN A 82 -5.38 3.29 -9.09
N LYS A 83 -5.51 2.12 -8.46
CA LYS A 83 -6.11 1.97 -7.14
C LYS A 83 -5.04 2.17 -6.06
N LEU A 84 -5.28 3.14 -5.19
CA LEU A 84 -4.49 3.38 -3.99
C LEU A 84 -5.22 2.79 -2.78
N THR A 85 -4.49 2.00 -2.00
CA THR A 85 -4.95 1.46 -0.71
C THR A 85 -3.99 1.90 0.36
N ILE A 86 -4.47 2.62 1.36
CA ILE A 86 -3.69 3.09 2.51
C ILE A 86 -4.11 2.28 3.72
N PHE A 87 -3.12 1.79 4.46
CA PHE A 87 -3.31 1.08 5.71
C PHE A 87 -2.94 1.99 6.86
N ILE A 88 -3.92 2.21 7.73
CA ILE A 88 -3.84 3.01 8.94
C ILE A 88 -3.91 2.04 10.12
N ASN A 89 -3.02 2.23 11.10
CA ASN A 89 -2.86 1.30 12.21
C ASN A 89 -4.12 1.17 13.09
N SER A 90 -4.97 2.20 13.12
CA SER A 90 -6.20 2.26 13.92
C SER A 90 -7.18 3.24 13.26
N ILE A 91 -8.48 3.10 13.57
CA ILE A 91 -9.49 4.08 13.15
C ILE A 91 -9.13 5.43 13.77
N CYS A 92 -9.12 6.49 12.96
CA CYS A 92 -8.71 7.81 13.42
C CYS A 92 -9.63 8.92 12.91
N GLU A 93 -9.81 9.95 13.72
CA GLU A 93 -10.53 11.16 13.38
C GLU A 93 -9.59 12.34 13.24
N VAL A 94 -9.71 13.08 12.15
CA VAL A 94 -8.93 14.27 11.87
C VAL A 94 -9.87 15.47 11.83
N GLY A 95 -9.62 16.43 12.72
CA GLY A 95 -10.23 17.76 12.66
C GLY A 95 -9.39 18.70 11.80
N TYR A 96 -10.01 19.34 10.82
CA TYR A 96 -9.40 20.38 10.01
C TYR A 96 -9.74 21.77 10.54
N LYS A 97 -8.96 22.77 10.13
CA LYS A 97 -9.16 24.17 10.54
C LYS A 97 -10.54 24.72 10.17
N ASP A 98 -11.15 24.20 9.11
CA ASP A 98 -12.51 24.52 8.70
C ASP A 98 -13.60 23.91 9.63
N SER A 99 -13.23 23.45 10.84
CA SER A 99 -14.11 22.74 11.80
C SER A 99 -14.74 21.44 11.26
N SER A 100 -14.27 20.99 10.10
CA SER A 100 -14.68 19.73 9.49
C SER A 100 -13.96 18.56 10.16
N VAL A 101 -14.70 17.50 10.49
CA VAL A 101 -14.13 16.27 11.05
C VAL A 101 -14.26 15.16 10.03
N GLN A 102 -13.14 14.52 9.69
CA GLN A 102 -13.10 13.32 8.87
C GLN A 102 -12.66 12.13 9.70
N ARG A 103 -13.33 11.01 9.49
CA ARG A 103 -13.02 9.73 10.12
C ARG A 103 -12.49 8.78 9.09
N PHE A 104 -11.37 8.16 9.39
CA PHE A 104 -10.69 7.19 8.54
C PHE A 104 -10.73 5.82 9.20
N CYS A 105 -11.01 4.81 8.40
CA CYS A 105 -10.94 3.41 8.80
C CYS A 105 -9.49 2.91 8.76
N THR A 106 -9.24 1.69 9.24
CA THR A 106 -7.92 1.03 9.17
C THR A 106 -7.46 0.77 7.74
N ILE A 107 -8.40 0.64 6.80
CA ILE A 107 -8.12 0.45 5.38
C ILE A 107 -8.89 1.52 4.62
N VAL A 108 -8.17 2.35 3.86
CA VAL A 108 -8.73 3.39 3.02
C VAL A 108 -8.33 3.10 1.58
N SER A 109 -9.29 2.78 0.72
CA SER A 109 -9.03 2.57 -0.70
C SER A 109 -9.68 3.65 -1.54
N ALA A 110 -9.01 4.11 -2.56
CA ALA A 110 -9.53 5.08 -3.51
C ALA A 110 -8.92 4.84 -4.89
N HIS A 111 -9.67 5.17 -5.93
CA HIS A 111 -9.14 5.27 -7.27
C HIS A 111 -8.50 6.64 -7.47
N MET A 112 -7.25 6.67 -7.91
CA MET A 112 -6.49 7.90 -8.14
C MET A 112 -6.59 8.34 -9.60
N GLU A 113 -7.04 9.56 -9.79
CA GLU A 113 -7.02 10.26 -11.06
C GLU A 113 -6.28 11.60 -10.89
N LYS A 114 -5.83 12.19 -11.99
CA LYS A 114 -5.11 13.46 -11.93
C LYS A 114 -6.02 14.56 -11.34
N GLY A 115 -5.65 15.07 -10.18
CA GLY A 115 -6.40 16.06 -9.41
C GLY A 115 -7.66 15.53 -8.74
N LYS A 116 -7.93 14.21 -8.74
CA LYS A 116 -9.20 13.67 -8.24
C LYS A 116 -9.04 12.27 -7.63
N LEU A 117 -9.77 12.01 -6.56
CA LEU A 117 -9.94 10.70 -5.95
C LEU A 117 -11.39 10.26 -6.11
N THR A 118 -11.60 9.08 -6.68
CA THR A 118 -12.91 8.48 -6.91
C THR A 118 -13.05 7.17 -6.13
N GLU A 119 -14.30 6.74 -5.93
CA GLU A 119 -14.63 5.47 -5.26
C GLU A 119 -13.94 5.29 -3.91
N ILE A 120 -13.94 6.35 -3.10
CA ILE A 120 -13.27 6.36 -1.82
C ILE A 120 -14.04 5.45 -0.84
N GLU A 121 -13.33 4.53 -0.22
CA GLU A 121 -13.80 3.65 0.83
C GLU A 121 -12.96 3.81 2.09
N GLY A 122 -13.57 3.59 3.24
CA GLY A 122 -12.89 3.79 4.52
C GLY A 122 -12.76 5.25 4.96
N MET A 123 -13.40 6.20 4.27
CA MET A 123 -13.42 7.61 4.65
C MET A 123 -14.84 8.12 4.87
N LYS A 124 -15.09 8.70 6.04
CA LYS A 124 -16.34 9.35 6.43
C LYS A 124 -16.08 10.81 6.78
N THR A 125 -17.07 11.66 6.58
CA THR A 125 -17.04 13.06 7.00
C THR A 125 -18.26 13.36 7.86
N LYS A 126 -18.09 14.19 8.89
CA LYS A 126 -19.19 14.58 9.77
C LYS A 126 -19.99 15.70 9.11
N MET A 127 -21.27 15.44 8.83
CA MET A 127 -22.23 16.42 8.32
C MET A 127 -23.36 16.65 9.32
N MET A 128 -23.40 17.86 9.89
CA MET A 128 -24.37 18.34 10.89
C MET A 128 -24.43 17.47 12.16
N PHE A 129 -24.90 16.23 12.07
CA PHE A 129 -24.89 15.25 13.17
C PHE A 129 -24.62 13.80 12.71
N ILE A 130 -24.50 13.56 11.40
CA ILE A 130 -24.42 12.23 10.80
C ILE A 130 -23.06 12.05 10.13
N TRP A 131 -22.52 10.84 10.19
CA TRP A 131 -21.32 10.48 9.44
C TRP A 131 -21.70 10.00 8.04
N VAL A 132 -21.20 10.67 7.03
CA VAL A 132 -21.50 10.37 5.63
C VAL A 132 -20.24 9.86 4.94
N LYS A 133 -20.36 8.76 4.16
CA LYS A 133 -19.27 8.24 3.35
C LYS A 133 -18.84 9.29 2.33
N VAL A 134 -17.54 9.55 2.27
CA VAL A 134 -16.96 10.38 1.21
C VAL A 134 -16.86 9.51 -0.03
N SER A 135 -17.49 9.94 -1.13
CA SER A 135 -17.52 9.18 -2.39
C SER A 135 -16.43 9.65 -3.35
N SER A 136 -16.12 10.94 -3.39
CA SER A 136 -15.08 11.49 -4.26
C SER A 136 -14.49 12.76 -3.69
N ILE A 137 -13.23 13.03 -4.01
CA ILE A 137 -12.55 14.28 -3.70
C ILE A 137 -11.95 14.82 -4.98
N MET A 138 -12.12 16.11 -5.25
CA MET A 138 -11.56 16.76 -6.42
C MET A 138 -10.77 17.98 -5.98
N THR A 139 -9.62 18.18 -6.59
CA THR A 139 -8.69 19.26 -6.30
C THR A 139 -8.61 20.14 -7.53
N GLN A 140 -8.91 21.42 -7.39
CA GLN A 140 -8.84 22.39 -8.48
C GLN A 140 -8.11 23.65 -7.98
N GLY A 141 -6.84 23.81 -8.38
CA GLY A 141 -6.02 24.94 -7.95
C GLY A 141 -5.88 25.01 -6.43
N SER A 142 -6.47 26.06 -5.83
CA SER A 142 -6.46 26.31 -4.39
C SER A 142 -7.70 25.80 -3.65
N LEU A 143 -8.62 25.10 -4.33
CA LEU A 143 -9.85 24.59 -3.73
C LEU A 143 -9.90 23.06 -3.79
N ILE A 144 -10.53 22.47 -2.78
CA ILE A 144 -10.83 21.04 -2.69
C ILE A 144 -12.34 20.86 -2.56
N TYR A 145 -12.90 20.00 -3.39
CA TYR A 145 -14.30 19.61 -3.36
C TYR A 145 -14.43 18.21 -2.78
N PHE A 146 -15.07 18.11 -1.62
CA PHE A 146 -15.45 16.86 -0.99
C PHE A 146 -16.88 16.50 -1.38
N THR A 147 -17.07 15.33 -1.99
CA THR A 147 -18.38 14.81 -2.36
C THR A 147 -18.76 13.71 -1.37
N ALA A 148 -19.71 14.00 -0.49
CA ALA A 148 -20.27 13.04 0.46
C ALA A 148 -21.79 13.24 0.53
N GLY A 149 -22.50 12.70 -0.48
CA GLY A 149 -23.92 13.00 -0.77
C GLY A 149 -24.14 14.42 -1.31
N ILE A 150 -23.49 15.42 -0.71
CA ILE A 150 -23.47 16.82 -1.14
C ILE A 150 -22.01 17.23 -1.41
N LYS A 151 -21.79 18.03 -2.45
CA LYS A 151 -20.48 18.62 -2.74
C LYS A 151 -20.20 19.78 -1.77
N LYS A 152 -19.12 19.70 -1.00
CA LYS A 152 -18.63 20.74 -0.09
C LYS A 152 -17.29 21.25 -0.58
N THR A 153 -17.16 22.57 -0.69
CA THR A 153 -15.91 23.23 -1.06
C THR A 153 -15.11 23.55 0.20
N ARG A 154 -13.79 23.35 0.14
CA ARG A 154 -12.81 23.59 1.20
C ARG A 154 -11.56 24.24 0.61
N SER A 155 -10.80 24.98 1.41
CA SER A 155 -9.52 25.54 0.98
C SER A 155 -8.44 24.47 0.94
N ARG A 156 -7.53 24.52 -0.04
CA ARG A 156 -6.40 23.58 -0.16
C ARG A 156 -5.37 23.75 0.94
N ASP A 157 -5.14 24.98 1.39
CA ASP A 157 -4.17 25.31 2.46
C ASP A 157 -4.43 24.54 3.76
N ASP A 158 -5.69 24.22 4.04
CA ASP A 158 -6.06 23.46 5.24
C ASP A 158 -5.61 21.99 5.20
N TYR A 159 -5.30 21.49 4.00
CA TYR A 159 -4.93 20.10 3.71
C TYR A 159 -3.49 19.97 3.19
N GLU A 160 -2.68 21.04 3.21
CA GLU A 160 -1.26 20.94 2.83
C GLU A 160 -0.42 20.20 3.87
N LEU A 161 -0.82 20.25 5.15
CA LEU A 161 -0.11 19.61 6.24
C LEU A 161 -0.90 18.42 6.78
N SER A 162 -0.27 17.23 6.79
CA SER A 162 -0.82 16.05 7.45
C SER A 162 -1.07 16.36 8.94
N LYS A 163 -2.31 16.18 9.39
CA LYS A 163 -2.67 16.38 10.79
C LYS A 163 -2.62 15.04 11.55
N PRO A 164 -2.24 15.06 12.84
CA PRO A 164 -2.37 13.88 13.68
C PRO A 164 -3.85 13.52 13.81
N GLY A 165 -4.18 12.24 13.62
CA GLY A 165 -5.52 11.74 13.88
C GLY A 165 -5.71 11.42 15.36
N VAL A 166 -6.85 11.77 15.92
CA VAL A 166 -7.28 11.28 17.24
C VAL A 166 -7.77 9.84 17.05
N ARG A 167 -7.18 8.89 17.77
CA ARG A 167 -7.61 7.49 17.72
C ARG A 167 -9.02 7.35 18.29
N VAL A 168 -9.86 6.61 17.60
CA VAL A 168 -11.21 6.28 18.06
C VAL A 168 -11.44 4.78 17.97
N ASP A 169 -12.21 4.24 18.92
CA ASP A 169 -12.50 2.81 19.01
C ASP A 169 -13.54 2.35 17.97
N ASN A 170 -14.37 3.26 17.41
CA ASN A 170 -15.52 2.90 16.57
C ASN A 170 -15.63 3.76 15.31
N PHE A 171 -15.99 3.13 14.16
CA PHE A 171 -16.08 3.75 12.84
C PHE A 171 -17.50 4.08 12.37
#